data_AF-A0A0L1JBP5-F1
#
_entry.id   AF-A0A0L1JBP5-F1
#
_cell.length_a   1.000
_cell.length_b   1.000
_cell.length_c   1.000
_cell.angle_alpha   90.00
_cell.angle_beta   90.00
_cell.angle_gamma   90.00
#
_symmetry.space_group_name_H-M   'P 1'
#
loop_
_entity.id
_entity.type
_entity.pdbx_description
1 polymer ?
#
loop_
_entity_poly.entity_id
_entity_poly.type
_entity_poly.pdbx_seq_one_letter_code
_entity_poly.pdbx_strand_id
1 'polypeptide(L)'
;MSQLPYQFFRCQHDGPFTWFSPWEGFESRGHYHLPLSHWLNREKIEEHLDWRRRPLQPSPFISVFNNEYDANRRAQYHVGHGCSGVFVAEIDTTTLEPVLLPITFAHETVQLPVWTNSDNTTFISTRAVRWHLGVSHSVSQLSEWFALNYIPASMIRHTVAF
;
A
#
# COMPACT_ATOMS: atom_id res chain seq x y z
N MET A 1 0.68 -18.36 -0.30
CA MET A 1 0.37 -16.97 -0.74
C MET A 1 -1.04 -16.60 -0.32
N SER A 2 -1.30 -15.34 0.02
CA SER A 2 -2.67 -14.84 0.20
C SER A 2 -3.38 -14.78 -1.15
N GLN A 3 -4.65 -15.17 -1.19
CA GLN A 3 -5.48 -15.02 -2.40
C GLN A 3 -5.57 -13.55 -2.79
N LEU A 4 -5.31 -13.25 -4.06
CA LEU A 4 -5.45 -11.91 -4.61
C LEU A 4 -6.93 -11.51 -4.64
N PRO A 5 -7.31 -10.35 -4.07
CA PRO A 5 -8.65 -9.79 -4.23
C PRO A 5 -8.91 -9.38 -5.69
N TYR A 6 -10.14 -9.50 -6.17
CA TYR A 6 -10.53 -9.07 -7.52
C TYR A 6 -10.35 -7.57 -7.80
N GLN A 7 -10.28 -6.78 -6.73
CA GLN A 7 -10.03 -5.35 -6.77
C GLN A 7 -9.49 -4.89 -5.42
N PHE A 8 -8.77 -3.78 -5.44
CA PHE A 8 -8.42 -3.02 -4.25
C PHE A 8 -9.16 -1.69 -4.23
N PHE A 9 -9.21 -1.08 -3.05
CA PHE A 9 -9.77 0.24 -2.84
C PHE A 9 -8.77 1.12 -2.10
N ARG A 10 -8.57 2.35 -2.56
CA ARG A 10 -7.67 3.29 -1.92
C ARG A 10 -8.43 4.55 -1.53
N CYS A 11 -8.46 4.85 -0.23
CA CYS A 11 -8.85 6.16 0.27
C CYS A 11 -7.69 7.14 0.09
N GLN A 12 -7.96 8.32 -0.45
CA GLN A 12 -7.02 9.41 -0.63
C GLN A 12 -7.63 10.73 -0.12
N HIS A 13 -6.78 11.65 0.32
CA HIS A 13 -7.12 13.05 0.61
C HIS A 13 -5.90 13.92 0.23
N ASP A 14 -5.96 15.25 0.40
CA ASP A 14 -4.86 16.14 -0.05
C ASP A 14 -3.61 16.14 0.85
N GLY A 15 -3.70 15.56 2.06
CA GLY A 15 -2.67 15.66 3.10
C GLY A 15 -1.55 14.60 3.13
N PRO A 16 -1.66 13.38 2.58
CA PRO A 16 -0.65 12.35 2.72
C PRO A 16 0.50 12.52 1.71
N PHE A 17 1.59 11.78 1.94
CA PHE A 17 2.77 11.74 1.06
C PHE A 17 2.56 10.95 -0.23
N THR A 18 1.34 10.54 -0.56
CA THR A 18 1.02 9.91 -1.84
C THR A 18 0.35 10.94 -2.73
N TRP A 19 0.90 11.13 -3.91
CA TRP A 19 0.32 11.97 -4.94
C TRP A 19 -0.61 11.14 -5.83
N PHE A 20 -1.65 11.78 -6.37
CA PHE A 20 -2.56 11.19 -7.33
C PHE A 20 -2.74 12.12 -8.52
N SER A 21 -2.75 11.55 -9.73
CA SER A 21 -3.37 12.19 -10.89
C SER A 21 -4.16 11.19 -11.72
N PRO A 22 -5.18 11.66 -12.47
CA PRO A 22 -5.95 10.81 -13.38
C PRO A 22 -5.11 10.18 -14.50
N TRP A 23 -3.96 10.77 -14.82
CA TRP A 23 -3.12 10.35 -15.96
C TRP A 23 -1.98 9.42 -15.55
N GLU A 24 -1.47 9.60 -14.34
CA GLU A 24 -0.31 8.85 -13.85
C GLU A 24 -0.69 7.83 -12.77
N GLY A 25 -1.82 7.99 -12.09
CA GLY A 25 -2.26 7.11 -11.02
C GLY A 25 -1.75 7.58 -9.67
N PHE A 26 -1.33 6.66 -8.79
CA PHE A 26 -0.79 6.98 -7.48
C PHE A 26 0.73 6.81 -7.44
N GLU A 27 1.42 7.76 -6.82
CA GLU A 27 2.86 7.67 -6.59
C GLU A 27 3.20 8.06 -5.15
N SER A 28 4.06 7.27 -4.49
CA SER A 28 4.60 7.60 -3.17
C SER A 28 5.70 8.66 -3.32
N ARG A 29 5.76 9.62 -2.40
CA ARG A 29 6.88 10.59 -2.35
C ARG A 29 8.09 10.06 -1.59
N GLY A 30 8.05 8.81 -1.14
CA GLY A 30 9.10 8.16 -0.36
C GLY A 30 10.05 7.37 -1.24
N HIS A 31 10.80 8.06 -2.11
CA HIS A 31 11.82 7.41 -2.94
C HIS A 31 13.14 7.36 -2.19
N TYR A 32 13.69 6.15 -2.01
CA TYR A 32 14.95 5.94 -1.30
C TYR A 32 15.96 5.28 -2.24
N HIS A 33 17.14 5.89 -2.41
CA HIS A 33 18.27 5.32 -3.14
C HIS A 33 19.06 4.28 -2.32
N LEU A 34 18.35 3.48 -1.51
CA LEU A 34 18.92 2.46 -0.63
C LEU A 34 18.45 1.07 -1.06
N PRO A 35 19.19 0.00 -0.72
CA PRO A 35 18.76 -1.37 -0.98
C PRO A 35 17.37 -1.66 -0.40
N LEU A 36 16.62 -2.55 -1.06
CA LEU A 36 15.25 -2.93 -0.69
C LEU A 36 15.07 -3.25 0.80
N SER A 37 16.03 -3.95 1.40
CA SER A 37 16.00 -4.33 2.82
C SER A 37 16.04 -3.16 3.81
N HIS A 38 16.50 -1.97 3.39
CA HIS A 38 16.51 -0.79 4.24
C HIS A 38 15.13 -0.16 4.41
N TRP A 39 14.20 -0.41 3.50
CA TRP A 39 12.85 0.18 3.54
C TRP A 39 11.75 -0.88 3.60
N LEU A 40 11.91 -2.02 2.94
CA LEU A 40 11.01 -3.17 3.06
C LEU A 40 11.46 -4.09 4.20
N ASN A 41 11.32 -3.60 5.43
CA ASN A 41 11.62 -4.33 6.66
C ASN A 41 10.55 -4.09 7.72
N ARG A 42 10.63 -4.88 8.79
CA ARG A 42 9.66 -4.85 9.89
C ARG A 42 9.41 -3.45 10.43
N GLU A 43 10.47 -2.73 10.79
CA GLU A 43 10.37 -1.43 11.45
C GLU A 43 9.67 -0.40 10.56
N LYS A 44 10.07 -0.31 9.29
CA LYS A 44 9.51 0.65 8.34
C LYS A 44 8.06 0.33 7.96
N ILE A 45 7.73 -0.96 7.85
CA ILE A 45 6.35 -1.38 7.62
C ILE A 45 5.49 -1.07 8.85
N GLU A 46 5.95 -1.37 10.07
CA GLU A 46 5.21 -1.05 11.30
C GLU A 46 5.02 0.45 11.49
N GLU A 47 6.03 1.26 11.17
CA GLU A 47 5.95 2.72 11.18
C GLU A 47 4.89 3.25 10.20
N HIS A 48 4.79 2.64 9.01
CA HIS A 48 3.78 3.01 8.02
C HIS A 48 2.36 2.58 8.41
N LEU A 49 2.23 1.38 8.97
CA LEU A 49 0.94 0.79 9.32
C LEU A 49 0.32 1.42 10.58
N ASP A 50 1.16 1.79 11.56
CA ASP A 50 0.69 2.43 12.78
C ASP A 50 0.25 3.87 12.50
N TRP A 51 -1.02 4.04 12.13
CA TRP A 51 -1.67 5.33 11.88
C TRP A 51 -1.60 6.32 13.05
N ARG A 52 -1.30 5.89 14.27
CA ARG A 52 -1.09 6.78 15.42
C ARG A 52 0.30 7.39 15.41
N ARG A 53 1.28 6.65 14.90
CA ARG A 53 2.58 7.21 14.52
C ARG A 53 2.30 8.03 13.27
N ARG A 54 2.41 9.36 13.37
CA ARG A 54 2.39 10.25 12.21
C ARG A 54 3.81 10.28 11.68
N PRO A 55 4.21 9.41 10.73
CA PRO A 55 5.60 9.38 10.28
C PRO A 55 5.96 10.76 9.72
N LEU A 56 7.09 11.29 10.18
CA LEU A 56 7.62 12.57 9.70
C LEU A 56 8.24 12.44 8.31
N GLN A 57 8.53 11.20 7.87
CA GLN A 57 9.16 10.89 6.60
C GLN A 57 8.18 10.18 5.66
N PRO A 58 8.21 10.51 4.36
CA PRO A 58 7.39 9.81 3.37
C PRO A 58 7.83 8.35 3.24
N SER A 59 6.89 7.41 3.29
CA SER A 59 7.17 5.99 3.06
C SER A 59 7.02 5.64 1.57
N PRO A 60 7.67 4.57 1.08
CA PRO A 60 7.41 4.06 -0.27
C PRO A 60 6.06 3.33 -0.37
N PHE A 61 5.29 3.24 0.71
CA PHE A 61 4.13 2.37 0.81
C PHE A 61 2.84 3.14 0.53
N ILE A 62 2.01 2.56 -0.32
CA ILE A 62 0.70 3.08 -0.69
C ILE A 62 -0.35 2.12 -0.12
N SER A 63 -0.97 2.47 1.01
CA SER A 63 -2.02 1.65 1.62
C SER A 63 -3.24 1.50 0.70
N VAL A 64 -3.73 0.27 0.60
CA VAL A 64 -4.98 -0.09 -0.10
C VAL A 64 -5.76 -1.11 0.74
N PHE A 65 -7.06 -1.24 0.49
CA PHE A 65 -7.96 -2.15 1.18
C PHE A 65 -8.50 -3.19 0.21
N ASN A 66 -8.64 -4.43 0.67
CA ASN A 66 -9.26 -5.51 -0.11
C ASN A 66 -10.79 -5.49 -0.10
N ASN A 67 -11.41 -4.51 0.55
CA ASN A 67 -12.85 -4.34 0.59
C ASN A 67 -13.22 -2.85 0.62
N GLU A 68 -14.35 -2.54 -0.01
CA GLU A 68 -14.85 -1.17 -0.15
C GLU A 68 -15.27 -0.58 1.19
N TYR A 69 -15.88 -1.39 2.06
CA TYR A 69 -16.41 -0.96 3.35
C TYR A 69 -15.34 -0.28 4.21
N ASP A 70 -14.16 -0.88 4.33
CA ASP A 70 -13.05 -0.34 5.11
C ASP A 70 -12.44 0.92 4.48
N ALA A 71 -12.39 0.97 3.14
CA ALA A 71 -11.95 2.17 2.42
C ALA A 71 -12.92 3.34 2.64
N ASN A 72 -14.23 3.10 2.54
CA ASN A 72 -15.27 4.10 2.75
C ASN A 72 -15.30 4.57 4.21
N ARG A 73 -15.12 3.67 5.19
CA ARG A 73 -14.95 4.06 6.59
C ARG A 73 -13.74 4.95 6.81
N ARG A 74 -12.63 4.67 6.11
CA ARG A 74 -11.45 5.53 6.15
C ARG A 74 -11.72 6.91 5.54
N ALA A 75 -12.44 6.96 4.43
CA ALA A 75 -12.84 8.23 3.80
C ALA A 75 -13.73 9.07 4.73
N GLN A 76 -14.76 8.45 5.32
CA GLN A 76 -15.63 9.10 6.32
C GLN A 76 -14.85 9.62 7.53
N TYR A 77 -13.86 8.85 8.01
CA TYR A 77 -12.97 9.31 9.07
C TYR A 77 -12.23 10.59 8.67
N HIS A 78 -11.65 10.65 7.46
CA HIS A 78 -10.95 11.83 6.97
C HIS A 78 -11.87 13.04 6.80
N VAL A 79 -13.07 12.86 6.22
CA VAL A 79 -14.09 13.91 6.11
C VAL A 79 -14.47 14.43 7.50
N GLY A 80 -14.74 13.54 8.45
CA GLY A 80 -15.08 13.90 9.83
C GLY A 80 -13.95 14.63 10.58
N HIS A 81 -12.71 14.56 10.10
CA HIS A 81 -11.55 15.27 10.64
C HIS A 81 -11.14 16.49 9.79
N GLY A 82 -12.02 16.94 8.87
CA GLY A 82 -11.82 18.17 8.09
C GLY A 82 -10.76 18.07 6.99
N CYS A 83 -10.42 16.85 6.55
CA CYS A 83 -9.55 16.67 5.38
C CYS A 83 -10.28 17.08 4.09
N SER A 84 -9.58 17.72 3.16
CA SER A 84 -10.08 18.08 1.83
C SER A 84 -9.70 17.05 0.77
N GLY A 85 -10.39 17.11 -0.38
CA GLY A 85 -10.09 16.29 -1.54
C GLY A 85 -10.24 14.78 -1.27
N VAL A 86 -11.18 14.41 -0.40
CA VAL A 86 -11.34 13.01 0.00
C VAL A 86 -12.05 12.23 -1.11
N PHE A 87 -11.46 11.12 -1.53
CA PHE A 87 -12.08 10.19 -2.46
C PHE A 87 -11.61 8.75 -2.23
N VAL A 88 -12.36 7.80 -2.78
CA VAL A 88 -11.97 6.39 -2.86
C VAL A 88 -11.78 6.00 -4.32
N ALA A 89 -10.65 5.39 -4.64
CA ALA A 89 -10.36 4.84 -5.96
C ALA A 89 -10.52 3.31 -5.96
N GLU A 90 -11.17 2.77 -6.99
CA GLU A 90 -11.18 1.34 -7.27
C GLU A 90 -9.99 0.99 -8.17
N ILE A 91 -9.25 -0.05 -7.78
CA ILE A 91 -8.02 -0.50 -8.43
C ILE A 91 -8.25 -1.93 -8.96
N ASP A 92 -8.07 -2.10 -10.27
CA ASP A 92 -8.10 -3.38 -10.95
C ASP A 92 -6.86 -4.21 -10.62
N THR A 93 -7.03 -5.50 -10.31
CA THR A 93 -5.94 -6.41 -9.99
C THR A 93 -5.76 -7.52 -11.03
N THR A 94 -6.54 -7.53 -12.11
CA THR A 94 -6.59 -8.63 -13.08
C THR A 94 -5.26 -8.90 -13.80
N THR A 95 -4.40 -7.90 -13.93
CA THR A 95 -3.07 -8.03 -14.56
C THR A 95 -1.98 -8.46 -13.59
N LEU A 96 -2.30 -8.71 -12.32
CA LEU A 96 -1.32 -9.06 -11.31
C LEU A 96 -1.04 -10.56 -11.28
N GLU A 97 0.24 -10.90 -11.24
CA GLU A 97 0.74 -12.26 -11.17
C GLU A 97 1.54 -12.50 -9.88
N PRO A 98 1.50 -13.71 -9.31
CA PRO A 98 2.23 -14.02 -8.09
C PRO A 98 3.73 -14.15 -8.36
N VAL A 99 4.55 -13.43 -7.59
CA VAL A 99 6.02 -13.49 -7.66
C VAL A 99 6.62 -13.65 -6.26
N LEU A 100 7.80 -14.25 -6.17
CA LEU A 100 8.62 -14.23 -4.96
C LEU A 100 9.68 -13.13 -5.09
N LEU A 101 9.58 -12.10 -4.25
CA LEU A 101 10.51 -10.98 -4.19
C LEU A 101 11.64 -11.32 -3.20
N PRO A 102 12.89 -11.51 -3.65
CA PRO A 102 14.02 -11.71 -2.76
C PRO A 102 14.38 -10.40 -2.06
N ILE A 103 14.47 -10.44 -0.73
CA ILE A 103 14.92 -9.33 0.11
C ILE A 103 16.16 -9.79 0.86
N THR A 104 17.33 -9.25 0.47
CA THR A 104 18.61 -9.61 1.09
C THR A 104 18.90 -8.69 2.27
N PHE A 105 18.87 -9.28 3.47
CA PHE A 105 19.34 -8.69 4.72
C PHE A 105 20.81 -9.07 4.97
N ALA A 106 21.42 -8.49 6.00
CA ALA A 106 22.85 -8.72 6.31
C ALA A 106 23.20 -10.21 6.56
N HIS A 107 22.24 -11.02 7.02
CA HIS A 107 22.49 -12.41 7.43
C HIS A 107 21.60 -13.43 6.72
N GLU A 108 20.64 -13.00 5.91
CA GLU A 108 19.69 -13.89 5.26
C GLU A 108 19.05 -13.25 4.02
N THR A 109 18.41 -14.08 3.19
CA THR A 109 17.53 -13.61 2.12
C THR A 109 16.14 -14.16 2.34
N VAL A 110 15.17 -13.27 2.49
CA VAL A 110 13.76 -13.61 2.64
C VAL A 110 13.12 -13.64 1.26
N GLN A 111 12.39 -14.71 0.95
CA GLN A 111 11.55 -14.79 -0.25
C GLN A 111 10.14 -14.31 0.11
N LEU A 112 9.85 -13.04 -0.15
CA LEU A 112 8.56 -12.44 0.19
C LEU A 112 7.55 -12.69 -0.93
N PRO A 113 6.40 -13.32 -0.65
CA PRO A 113 5.36 -13.48 -1.66
C PRO A 113 4.67 -12.15 -1.95
N VAL A 114 4.68 -11.73 -3.22
CA VAL A 114 4.12 -10.48 -3.72
C VAL A 114 3.29 -10.70 -4.98
N TRP A 115 2.60 -9.66 -5.43
CA TRP A 115 1.83 -9.64 -6.69
C TRP A 115 2.33 -8.51 -7.57
N THR A 116 2.69 -8.80 -8.82
CA THR A 116 3.29 -7.82 -9.73
C THR A 116 2.65 -7.80 -11.11
N ASN A 117 2.81 -6.72 -11.87
CA ASN A 117 2.44 -6.65 -13.29
C ASN A 117 3.60 -6.16 -14.17
N SER A 118 3.36 -6.05 -15.48
CA SER A 118 4.31 -5.53 -16.46
C SER A 118 4.71 -4.06 -16.24
N ASP A 119 3.90 -3.30 -15.51
CA ASP A 119 4.14 -1.88 -15.20
C ASP A 119 5.02 -1.71 -13.95
N ASN A 120 5.68 -2.78 -13.49
CA ASN A 120 6.48 -2.83 -12.26
C ASN A 120 5.72 -2.44 -10.99
N THR A 121 4.38 -2.55 -10.99
CA THR A 121 3.58 -2.38 -9.78
C THR A 121 3.79 -3.60 -8.89
N THR A 122 3.94 -3.39 -7.58
CA THR A 122 4.10 -4.50 -6.62
C THR A 122 3.13 -4.32 -5.46
N PHE A 123 2.24 -5.28 -5.26
CA PHE A 123 1.34 -5.36 -4.11
C PHE A 123 1.81 -6.42 -3.11
N ILE A 124 1.69 -6.08 -1.84
CA ILE A 124 2.10 -6.93 -0.72
C ILE A 124 0.97 -6.99 0.29
N SER A 125 0.61 -8.21 0.71
CA SER A 125 -0.38 -8.36 1.76
C SER A 125 0.25 -8.14 3.13
N THR A 126 -0.50 -7.52 4.05
CA THR A 126 -0.08 -7.43 5.46
C THR A 126 0.12 -8.82 6.07
N ARG A 127 -0.57 -9.85 5.58
CA ARG A 127 -0.35 -11.25 5.97
C ARG A 127 1.05 -11.75 5.58
N ALA A 128 1.53 -11.45 4.38
CA ALA A 128 2.84 -11.88 3.92
C ALA A 128 3.95 -11.30 4.80
N VAL A 129 3.91 -10.00 5.08
CA VAL A 129 4.95 -9.35 5.90
C VAL A 129 4.90 -9.70 7.38
N ARG A 130 3.71 -10.01 7.94
CA ARG A 130 3.62 -10.59 9.28
C ARG A 130 4.36 -11.93 9.37
N TRP A 131 4.15 -12.79 8.37
CA TRP A 131 4.72 -14.14 8.37
C TRP A 131 6.21 -14.18 8.03
N HIS A 132 6.63 -13.38 7.05
CA HIS A 132 7.99 -13.43 6.50
C HIS A 132 8.93 -12.39 7.09
N LEU A 133 8.42 -11.27 7.62
CA LEU A 133 9.22 -10.18 8.17
C LEU A 133 8.93 -9.93 9.67
N GLY A 134 8.03 -10.72 10.29
CA GLY A 134 7.72 -10.60 11.71
C GLY A 134 7.02 -9.29 12.10
N VAL A 135 6.31 -8.65 11.16
CA VAL A 135 5.48 -7.45 11.43
C VAL A 135 4.39 -7.79 12.46
N SER A 136 4.17 -6.92 13.44
CA SER A 136 3.16 -7.11 14.47
C SER A 136 1.73 -7.21 13.90
N HIS A 137 0.90 -8.04 14.53
CA HIS A 137 -0.54 -8.08 14.23
C HIS A 137 -1.30 -6.85 14.75
N SER A 138 -0.73 -6.10 15.69
CA SER A 138 -1.41 -4.97 16.36
C SER A 138 -1.39 -3.66 15.57
N VAL A 139 -0.55 -3.54 14.53
CA VAL A 139 -0.28 -2.26 13.86
C VAL A 139 -1.17 -1.99 12.66
N SER A 140 -1.94 -2.96 12.16
CA SER A 140 -2.88 -2.75 11.05
C SER A 140 -4.06 -3.72 11.04
N GLN A 141 -5.07 -3.40 10.26
CA GLN A 141 -6.21 -4.29 10.01
C GLN A 141 -5.88 -5.35 8.95
N LEU A 142 -6.64 -6.46 8.94
CA LEU A 142 -6.42 -7.59 8.04
C LEU A 142 -6.77 -7.30 6.58
N SER A 143 -7.64 -6.33 6.35
CA SER A 143 -8.05 -5.90 5.01
C SER A 143 -7.02 -5.02 4.31
N GLU A 144 -6.04 -4.49 5.05
CA GLU A 144 -5.03 -3.60 4.49
C GLU A 144 -3.93 -4.39 3.77
N TRP A 145 -3.56 -3.87 2.61
CA TRP A 145 -2.45 -4.26 1.76
C TRP A 145 -1.67 -2.98 1.41
N PHE A 146 -0.51 -3.12 0.79
CA PHE A 146 0.21 -1.95 0.30
C PHE A 146 0.82 -2.21 -1.06
N ALA A 147 0.74 -1.20 -1.93
CA ALA A 147 1.56 -1.12 -3.12
C ALA A 147 2.91 -0.48 -2.79
N LEU A 148 3.95 -0.87 -3.51
CA LEU A 148 5.27 -0.25 -3.47
C LEU A 148 5.39 0.81 -4.55
N ASN A 149 5.70 2.03 -4.14
CA ASN A 149 6.03 3.22 -4.93
C ASN A 149 4.93 3.75 -5.86
N TYR A 150 4.23 2.90 -6.58
CA TYR A 150 3.43 3.31 -7.72
C TYR A 150 2.23 2.39 -7.94
N ILE A 151 1.10 2.97 -8.36
CA ILE A 151 -0.06 2.28 -8.93
C ILE A 151 -0.45 3.05 -10.19
N PRO A 152 -0.32 2.48 -11.40
CA PRO A 152 -0.57 3.20 -12.63
C PRO A 152 -2.04 3.56 -12.83
N ALA A 153 -2.27 4.63 -13.59
CA ALA A 153 -3.61 5.05 -14.01
C ALA A 153 -4.36 3.94 -14.75
N SER A 154 -3.65 3.07 -15.49
CA SER A 154 -4.23 1.90 -16.18
C SER A 154 -4.96 0.94 -15.24
N MET A 155 -4.58 0.90 -13.96
CA MET A 155 -5.24 0.07 -12.95
C MET A 155 -6.40 0.81 -12.26
N ILE A 156 -6.56 2.13 -12.44
CA ILE A 156 -7.62 2.88 -11.76
C ILE A 156 -8.90 2.83 -12.60
N ARG A 157 -9.93 2.13 -12.09
CA ARG A 157 -11.20 1.98 -12.80
C ARG A 157 -12.07 3.23 -12.68
N HIS A 158 -12.21 3.75 -11.47
CA HIS A 158 -12.95 4.97 -11.20
C HIS A 158 -12.61 5.52 -9.80
N THR A 159 -13.05 6.75 -9.53
CA THR A 159 -12.97 7.39 -8.22
C THR A 159 -14.35 7.89 -7.77
N VAL A 160 -14.60 7.86 -6.47
CA VAL A 160 -15.82 8.37 -5.84
C VAL A 160 -15.43 9.39 -4.77
N ALA A 161 -15.92 10.63 -4.91
CA ALA A 161 -15.68 11.69 -3.95
C ALA A 161 -16.53 11.51 -2.67
N PHE A 162 -16.00 11.95 -1.53
CA PHE A 162 -16.63 11.88 -0.20
C PHE A 162 -16.77 13.26 0.44
#